data_AF-A0A8B3KYU6-F1
#
_entry.id   AF-A0A8B3KYU6-F1
#
_cell.length_a   1.000
_cell.length_b   1.000
_cell.length_c   1.000
_cell.angle_alpha   90.00
_cell.angle_beta   90.00
_cell.angle_gamma   90.00
#
_symmetry.space_group_name_H-M   'P 1'
#
loop_
_entity.id
_entity.type
_entity.pdbx_description
1 polymer ?
#
loop_
_entity_poly.entity_id
_entity_poly.type
_entity_poly.pdbx_seq_one_letter_code
_entity_poly.pdbx_strand_id
1 'polypeptide(L)'
;PNLNYRIAFDSTGEMDKLWMEPSFSYGVPTSFVVDRDGHIAFIGHPTQLDEVLPKVLNGSWRISDQAKSADTERIAEGETIAREQALTKPIYDKLRPAMEAEDWKTALSAIEEGIALIPDKLNFRVSHVDLLLHRMRDMQAGLPVMRQFVRDAIDRKSEGWMYWALYQLFAPGFDYSGFPSAERFAMGEELSKHIVALPQGGGSKFLSYPVVAQYYHESGNKDRAIELLEQTLKALEGPEPVSDDLKQHLLPELLQALANYKGEKVCYGALCVAPQEDFPKR
;
A
#
# COMPACT_ATOMS: atom_id res chain seq x y z
N PRO A 1 13.61 26.59 7.31
CA PRO A 1 12.56 26.74 8.34
C PRO A 1 13.15 27.21 9.67
N ASN A 2 12.69 28.34 10.21
CA ASN A 2 13.03 28.79 11.58
C ASN A 2 12.03 28.16 12.54
N LEU A 3 12.36 26.98 13.07
CA LEU A 3 11.54 26.33 14.08
C LEU A 3 11.82 26.96 15.44
N ASN A 4 10.76 27.27 16.18
CA ASN A 4 10.83 27.83 17.54
C ASN A 4 10.90 26.74 18.63
N TYR A 5 11.14 25.49 18.24
CA TYR A 5 11.28 24.34 19.13
C TYR A 5 12.52 23.51 18.78
N ARG A 6 13.02 22.78 19.77
CA ARG A 6 14.18 21.88 19.61
C ARG A 6 13.71 20.57 18.98
N ILE A 7 14.52 20.06 18.05
CA ILE A 7 14.35 18.73 17.47
C ILE A 7 15.50 17.86 17.96
N ALA A 8 15.18 16.65 18.37
CA ALA A 8 16.13 15.56 18.57
C ALA A 8 15.86 14.47 17.54
N PHE A 9 16.90 13.74 17.15
CA PHE A 9 16.81 12.62 16.22
C PHE A 9 17.37 11.38 16.88
N ASP A 10 16.63 10.28 16.79
CA ASP A 10 17.06 8.95 17.22
C ASP A 10 17.54 8.16 15.99
N SER A 11 18.84 7.83 15.96
CA SER A 11 19.46 7.00 14.93
C SER A 11 19.65 5.54 15.35
N THR A 12 19.36 5.19 16.62
CA THR A 12 19.63 3.87 17.20
C THR A 12 18.36 3.02 17.29
N GLY A 13 17.19 3.64 17.16
CA GLY A 13 15.89 2.98 17.29
C GLY A 13 15.48 2.76 18.75
N GLU A 14 16.08 3.51 19.68
CA GLU A 14 15.74 3.47 21.10
C GLU A 14 14.33 4.01 21.36
N MET A 15 13.86 4.99 20.60
CA MET A 15 12.49 5.51 20.73
C MET A 15 11.46 4.45 20.37
N ASP A 16 11.72 3.63 19.34
CA ASP A 16 10.82 2.54 18.96
C ASP A 16 10.73 1.50 20.09
N LYS A 17 11.87 1.05 20.60
CA LYS A 17 11.95 0.00 21.63
C LYS A 17 11.52 0.44 23.03
N LEU A 18 11.85 1.67 23.42
CA LEU A 18 11.64 2.13 24.81
C LEU A 18 10.36 2.94 24.97
N TRP A 19 9.79 3.46 23.88
CA TRP A 19 8.56 4.26 23.93
C TRP A 19 7.44 3.61 23.12
N MET A 20 7.63 3.36 21.83
CA MET A 20 6.55 2.92 20.93
C MET A 20 6.06 1.50 21.24
N GLU A 21 6.98 0.54 21.39
CA GLU A 21 6.66 -0.85 21.74
C GLU A 21 5.95 -0.95 23.11
N PRO A 22 6.46 -0.38 24.23
CA PRO A 22 5.81 -0.49 25.52
C PRO A 22 4.48 0.28 25.60
N SER A 23 4.32 1.32 24.78
CA SER A 23 3.06 2.07 24.70
C SER A 23 2.09 1.51 23.67
N PHE A 24 2.34 0.33 23.08
CA PHE A 24 1.45 -0.26 22.07
C PHE A 24 1.10 0.71 20.93
N SER A 25 2.03 1.63 20.62
CA SER A 25 1.80 2.73 19.68
C SER A 25 2.65 2.51 18.44
N TYR A 26 2.15 1.68 17.52
CA TYR A 26 2.91 1.29 16.32
C TYR A 26 2.66 2.21 15.11
N GLY A 27 1.72 3.15 15.22
CA GLY A 27 1.38 4.10 14.15
C GLY A 27 2.26 5.35 14.16
N VAL A 28 2.52 5.91 12.99
CA VAL A 28 3.16 7.22 12.82
C VAL A 28 2.26 8.16 12.01
N PRO A 29 2.15 9.46 12.38
CA PRO A 29 2.80 10.11 13.51
C PRO A 29 2.11 9.82 14.86
N THR A 30 2.89 9.72 15.94
CA THR A 30 2.42 9.58 17.33
C THR A 30 3.04 10.67 18.21
N SER A 31 2.23 11.23 19.10
CA SER A 31 2.62 12.25 20.09
C SER A 31 2.57 11.68 21.49
N PHE A 32 3.55 12.02 22.31
CA PHE A 32 3.55 11.81 23.76
C PHE A 32 3.52 13.17 24.45
N VAL A 33 2.55 13.40 25.33
CA VAL A 33 2.46 14.63 26.13
C VAL A 33 2.83 14.32 27.56
N VAL A 34 3.82 15.04 28.09
CA VAL A 34 4.20 14.99 29.51
C VAL A 34 3.63 16.21 30.20
N ASP A 35 2.91 16.01 31.30
CA ASP A 35 2.29 17.11 32.05
C ASP A 35 3.23 17.77 33.07
N ARG A 36 2.69 18.75 33.82
CA ARG A 36 3.44 19.53 34.81
C ARG A 36 3.97 18.70 35.97
N ASP A 37 3.37 17.54 36.22
CA ASP A 37 3.79 16.61 37.27
C ASP A 37 4.80 15.58 36.76
N GLY A 38 5.20 15.66 35.48
CA GLY A 38 6.20 14.81 34.88
C GLY A 38 5.70 13.42 34.50
N HIS A 39 4.38 13.19 34.37
CA HIS A 39 3.88 11.92 33.82
C HIS A 39 3.26 12.08 32.44
N ILE A 40 3.22 10.97 31.72
CA ILE A 40 2.56 10.89 30.42
C ILE A 40 1.07 11.14 30.63
N ALA A 41 0.57 12.21 30.04
CA ALA A 41 -0.84 12.59 30.08
C ALA A 41 -1.59 12.13 28.83
N PHE A 42 -0.90 11.95 27.70
CA PHE A 42 -1.52 11.53 26.45
C PHE A 42 -0.53 10.83 25.53
N ILE A 43 -1.02 9.81 24.82
CA ILE A 43 -0.35 9.13 23.72
C ILE A 43 -1.35 8.99 22.59
N GLY A 44 -1.06 9.54 21.41
CA GLY A 44 -1.98 9.45 20.27
C GLY A 44 -1.59 10.34 19.10
N HIS A 45 -2.49 10.49 18.13
CA HIS A 45 -2.20 11.21 16.89
C HIS A 45 -2.07 12.73 17.14
N PRO A 46 -1.08 13.44 16.53
CA PRO A 46 -0.87 14.87 16.74
C PRO A 46 -2.11 15.76 16.47
N THR A 47 -3.00 15.34 15.58
CA THR A 47 -4.24 16.11 15.27
C THR A 47 -5.21 16.20 16.44
N GLN A 48 -5.05 15.36 17.47
CA GLN A 48 -5.88 15.38 18.67
C GLN A 48 -5.38 16.41 19.70
N LEU A 49 -4.18 16.97 19.52
CA LEU A 49 -3.54 17.82 20.53
C LEU A 49 -4.29 19.13 20.78
N ASP A 50 -4.96 19.72 19.77
CA ASP A 50 -5.74 20.94 19.95
C ASP A 50 -6.89 20.77 20.97
N GLU A 51 -7.46 19.57 21.03
CA GLU A 51 -8.50 19.22 22.00
C GLU A 51 -7.90 18.82 23.36
N VAL A 52 -6.81 18.06 23.35
CA VAL A 52 -6.22 17.44 24.55
C VAL A 52 -5.43 18.44 25.38
N LEU A 53 -4.60 19.29 24.75
CA LEU A 53 -3.68 20.18 25.47
C LEU A 53 -4.38 21.14 26.45
N PRO A 54 -5.50 21.80 26.11
CA PRO A 54 -6.23 22.64 27.08
C PRO A 54 -6.69 21.86 28.32
N LYS A 55 -7.12 20.60 28.13
CA LYS A 55 -7.58 19.70 29.22
C LYS A 55 -6.43 19.17 30.07
N VAL A 56 -5.25 18.98 29.47
CA VAL A 56 -4.03 18.63 30.20
C VAL A 56 -3.58 19.83 31.05
N LEU A 57 -3.57 21.05 30.48
CA LEU A 57 -3.13 22.26 31.18
C LEU A 57 -4.00 22.63 32.38
N ASN A 58 -5.30 22.37 32.32
CA ASN A 58 -6.23 22.62 33.43
C ASN A 58 -6.40 21.42 34.38
N GLY A 59 -5.67 20.32 34.17
CA GLY A 59 -5.65 19.13 35.03
C GLY A 59 -6.87 18.20 34.89
N SER A 60 -7.79 18.48 33.96
CA SER A 60 -9.00 17.66 33.79
C SER A 60 -8.81 16.40 32.96
N TRP A 61 -7.74 16.32 32.15
CA TRP A 61 -7.55 15.21 31.21
C TRP A 61 -7.25 13.86 31.89
N ARG A 62 -6.23 13.79 32.76
CA ARG A 62 -5.69 12.51 33.28
C ARG A 62 -6.75 11.64 33.96
N ILE A 63 -7.69 12.24 34.69
CA ILE A 63 -8.73 11.51 35.42
C ILE A 63 -10.03 11.34 34.61
N SER A 64 -10.08 11.91 33.41
CA SER A 64 -11.27 11.85 32.56
C SER A 64 -11.51 10.46 32.01
N ASP A 65 -12.78 10.12 31.81
CA ASP A 65 -13.15 8.88 31.15
C ASP A 65 -12.75 8.87 29.66
N GLN A 66 -12.63 10.05 29.05
CA GLN A 66 -12.12 10.20 27.68
C GLN A 66 -10.67 9.72 27.55
N ALA A 67 -9.79 10.14 28.48
CA ALA A 67 -8.39 9.69 28.48
C ALA A 67 -8.28 8.17 28.68
N LYS A 68 -9.04 7.61 29.64
CA LYS A 68 -9.07 6.16 29.89
C LYS A 68 -9.58 5.37 28.69
N SER A 69 -10.61 5.87 28.02
CA SER A 69 -11.15 5.25 26.81
C SER A 69 -10.12 5.26 25.68
N ALA A 70 -9.46 6.39 25.45
CA ALA A 70 -8.42 6.51 24.42
C ALA A 70 -7.23 5.58 24.68
N ASP A 71 -6.79 5.46 25.95
CA ASP A 71 -5.73 4.52 26.32
C ASP A 71 -6.16 3.05 26.14
N THR A 72 -7.41 2.73 26.49
CA THR A 72 -7.95 1.37 26.35
C THR A 72 -8.03 0.97 24.87
N GLU A 73 -8.51 1.87 24.01
CA GLU A 73 -8.59 1.67 22.56
C GLU A 73 -7.20 1.49 21.95
N ARG A 74 -6.27 2.42 22.25
CA ARG A 74 -4.87 2.34 21.80
C ARG A 74 -4.20 1.03 22.22
N ILE A 75 -4.37 0.59 23.47
CA ILE A 75 -3.77 -0.67 23.95
C ILE A 75 -4.41 -1.86 23.23
N ALA A 76 -5.73 -1.90 23.08
CA ALA A 76 -6.40 -3.02 22.42
C ALA A 76 -6.01 -3.15 20.92
N GLU A 77 -5.92 -2.03 20.21
CA GLU A 77 -5.43 -1.98 18.84
C GLU A 77 -3.97 -2.43 18.76
N GLY A 78 -3.11 -1.85 19.60
CA GLY A 78 -1.70 -2.19 19.61
C GLY A 78 -1.43 -3.62 20.06
N GLU A 79 -2.20 -4.21 20.96
CA GLU A 79 -2.09 -5.64 21.30
C GLU A 79 -2.35 -6.53 20.08
N THR A 80 -3.31 -6.15 19.23
CA THR A 80 -3.61 -6.88 18.01
C THR A 80 -2.43 -6.80 17.03
N ILE A 81 -1.86 -5.61 16.86
CA ILE A 81 -0.67 -5.38 16.02
C ILE A 81 0.54 -6.14 16.59
N ALA A 82 0.77 -6.10 17.90
CA ALA A 82 1.88 -6.77 18.57
C ALA A 82 1.80 -8.29 18.40
N ARG A 83 0.60 -8.89 18.50
CA ARG A 83 0.39 -10.32 18.24
C ARG A 83 0.72 -10.67 16.80
N GLU A 84 0.28 -9.85 15.84
CA GLU A 84 0.61 -10.06 14.43
C GLU A 84 2.13 -9.90 14.16
N GLN A 85 2.77 -8.89 14.74
CA GLN A 85 4.22 -8.69 14.64
C GLN A 85 4.99 -9.84 15.27
N ALA A 86 4.57 -10.38 16.42
CA ALA A 86 5.21 -11.52 17.05
C ALA A 86 5.19 -12.77 16.14
N LEU A 87 4.12 -12.96 15.37
CA LEU A 87 4.00 -14.05 14.40
C LEU A 87 4.80 -13.79 13.12
N THR A 88 4.81 -12.55 12.62
CA THR A 88 5.41 -12.21 11.32
C THR A 88 6.90 -11.87 11.39
N LYS A 89 7.39 -11.34 12.52
CA LYS A 89 8.78 -10.91 12.68
C LYS A 89 9.78 -12.05 12.43
N PRO A 90 9.62 -13.27 12.97
CA PRO A 90 10.55 -14.38 12.69
C PRO A 90 10.60 -14.73 11.20
N ILE A 91 9.48 -14.58 10.49
CA ILE A 91 9.41 -14.80 9.04
C ILE A 91 10.19 -13.72 8.30
N TYR A 92 9.98 -12.45 8.64
CA TYR A 92 10.72 -11.34 8.01
C TYR A 92 12.21 -11.33 8.35
N ASP A 93 12.59 -11.76 9.55
CA ASP A 93 14.00 -11.91 9.96
C ASP A 93 14.73 -12.95 9.07
N LYS A 94 14.01 -13.96 8.56
CA LYS A 94 14.53 -14.94 7.58
C LYS A 94 14.42 -14.41 6.14
N LEU A 95 13.27 -13.86 5.79
CA LEU A 95 12.94 -13.45 4.41
C LEU A 95 13.83 -12.31 3.94
N ARG A 96 14.00 -11.26 4.74
CA ARG A 96 14.77 -10.07 4.33
C ARG A 96 16.21 -10.39 3.93
N PRO A 97 17.04 -11.07 4.74
CA PRO A 97 18.40 -11.40 4.31
C PRO A 97 18.43 -12.36 3.12
N ALA A 98 17.45 -13.28 2.99
CA ALA A 98 17.37 -14.15 1.82
C ALA A 98 17.06 -13.35 0.53
N MET A 99 16.16 -12.36 0.60
CA MET A 99 15.87 -11.45 -0.51
C MET A 99 17.09 -10.59 -0.87
N GLU A 100 17.80 -10.05 0.12
CA GLU A 100 19.03 -9.25 -0.07
C GLU A 100 20.15 -10.08 -0.69
N ALA A 101 20.26 -11.36 -0.34
CA ALA A 101 21.25 -12.29 -0.88
C ALA A 101 20.82 -12.97 -2.19
N GLU A 102 19.62 -12.66 -2.71
CA GLU A 102 19.00 -13.33 -3.85
C GLU A 102 18.89 -14.86 -3.69
N ASP A 103 18.81 -15.34 -2.43
CA ASP A 103 18.55 -16.75 -2.12
C ASP A 103 17.05 -17.02 -2.22
N TRP A 104 16.59 -17.18 -3.46
CA TRP A 104 15.17 -17.37 -3.77
C TRP A 104 14.57 -18.62 -3.14
N LYS A 105 15.38 -19.66 -2.90
CA LYS A 105 14.88 -20.88 -2.24
C LYS A 105 14.59 -20.64 -0.77
N THR A 106 15.51 -19.98 -0.07
CA THR A 106 15.28 -19.62 1.34
C THR A 106 14.17 -18.58 1.48
N ALA A 107 14.10 -17.61 0.56
CA ALA A 107 13.01 -16.64 0.51
C ALA A 107 11.64 -17.31 0.31
N LEU A 108 11.54 -18.25 -0.64
CA LEU A 108 10.31 -19.00 -0.91
C LEU A 108 9.87 -19.79 0.32
N SER A 109 10.80 -20.52 0.94
CA SER A 109 10.52 -21.29 2.16
C SER A 109 10.03 -20.42 3.32
N ALA A 110 10.62 -19.23 3.52
CA ALA A 110 10.17 -18.30 4.55
C ALA A 110 8.76 -17.77 4.25
N ILE A 111 8.45 -17.44 2.99
CA ILE A 111 7.10 -17.01 2.59
C ILE A 111 6.07 -18.12 2.81
N GLU A 112 6.39 -19.36 2.43
CA GLU A 112 5.51 -20.52 2.64
C GLU A 112 5.25 -20.79 4.13
N GLU A 113 6.26 -20.65 4.99
CA GLU A 113 6.11 -20.70 6.45
C GLU A 113 5.16 -19.59 6.94
N GLY A 114 5.33 -18.37 6.42
CA GLY A 114 4.46 -17.23 6.72
C GLY A 114 3.01 -17.46 6.29
N ILE A 115 2.77 -18.01 5.10
CA ILE A 115 1.43 -18.35 4.60
C ILE A 115 0.81 -19.47 5.43
N ALA A 116 1.58 -20.48 5.84
CA ALA A 116 1.08 -21.55 6.68
C ALA A 116 0.62 -21.03 8.06
N LEU A 117 1.32 -20.03 8.60
CA LEU A 117 0.99 -19.41 9.88
C LEU A 117 -0.15 -18.38 9.78
N ILE A 118 -0.15 -17.55 8.74
CA ILE A 118 -1.13 -16.49 8.51
C ILE A 118 -1.59 -16.52 7.04
N PRO A 119 -2.51 -17.44 6.68
CA PRO A 119 -2.92 -17.66 5.29
C PRO A 119 -3.50 -16.43 4.58
N ASP A 120 -4.05 -15.49 5.34
CA ASP A 120 -4.76 -14.33 4.82
C ASP A 120 -3.92 -13.04 4.84
N LYS A 121 -2.63 -13.13 5.15
CA LYS A 121 -1.74 -11.97 5.07
C LYS A 121 -1.42 -11.67 3.61
N LEU A 122 -2.05 -10.61 3.08
CA LEU A 122 -1.90 -10.15 1.69
C LEU A 122 -0.42 -10.05 1.27
N ASN A 123 0.44 -9.47 2.10
CA ASN A 123 1.86 -9.31 1.79
C ASN A 123 2.56 -10.65 1.49
N PHE A 124 2.28 -11.70 2.27
CA PHE A 124 2.88 -13.01 2.00
C PHE A 124 2.35 -13.62 0.71
N ARG A 125 1.05 -13.46 0.40
CA ARG A 125 0.46 -13.93 -0.86
C ARG A 125 1.05 -13.21 -2.07
N VAL A 126 1.21 -11.90 -1.99
CA VAL A 126 1.84 -11.09 -3.05
C VAL A 126 3.30 -11.48 -3.23
N SER A 127 4.08 -11.58 -2.14
CA SER A 127 5.48 -12.01 -2.21
C SER A 127 5.63 -13.42 -2.78
N HIS A 128 4.70 -14.33 -2.49
CA HIS A 128 4.73 -15.69 -3.03
C HIS A 128 4.57 -15.69 -4.55
N VAL A 129 3.59 -14.92 -5.05
CA VAL A 129 3.35 -14.75 -6.48
C VAL A 129 4.54 -14.07 -7.16
N ASP A 130 5.01 -12.94 -6.63
CA ASP A 130 6.14 -12.17 -7.20
C ASP A 130 7.41 -13.02 -7.30
N LEU A 131 7.73 -13.75 -6.23
CA LEU A 131 8.92 -14.57 -6.17
C LEU A 131 8.88 -15.68 -7.21
N LEU A 132 7.76 -16.41 -7.33
CA LEU A 132 7.64 -17.50 -8.29
C LEU A 132 7.59 -16.99 -9.74
N LEU A 133 6.76 -15.99 -10.03
CA LEU A 133 6.53 -15.51 -11.40
C LEU A 133 7.67 -14.66 -11.94
N HIS A 134 8.23 -13.76 -11.13
CA HIS A 134 9.11 -12.70 -11.62
C HIS A 134 10.58 -12.91 -11.23
N ARG A 135 10.85 -13.34 -9.99
CA ARG A 135 12.24 -13.56 -9.52
C ARG A 135 12.80 -14.89 -9.98
N MET A 136 12.10 -15.98 -9.63
CA MET A 136 12.49 -17.36 -9.98
C MET A 136 12.10 -17.71 -11.41
N ARG A 137 11.10 -17.03 -11.98
CA ARG A 137 10.50 -17.34 -13.29
C ARG A 137 10.05 -18.80 -13.41
N ASP A 138 9.62 -19.38 -12.30
CA ASP A 138 9.07 -20.72 -12.24
C ASP A 138 7.57 -20.68 -12.54
N MET A 139 7.25 -20.69 -13.83
CA MET A 139 5.86 -20.61 -14.28
C MET A 139 5.05 -21.88 -13.94
N GLN A 140 5.72 -23.03 -13.77
CA GLN A 140 5.04 -24.28 -13.39
C GLN A 140 4.51 -24.19 -11.96
N ALA A 141 5.31 -23.66 -11.04
CA ALA A 141 4.89 -23.44 -9.66
C ALA A 141 4.03 -22.16 -9.49
N GLY A 142 4.40 -21.07 -10.17
CA GLY A 142 3.79 -19.76 -9.98
C GLY A 142 2.38 -19.62 -10.55
N LEU A 143 2.08 -20.24 -11.69
CA LEU A 143 0.79 -20.07 -12.35
C LEU A 143 -0.40 -20.64 -11.54
N PRO A 144 -0.32 -21.84 -10.93
CA PRO A 144 -1.32 -22.30 -9.96
C PRO A 144 -1.53 -21.33 -8.78
N VAL A 145 -0.44 -20.79 -8.23
CA VAL A 145 -0.49 -19.84 -7.10
C VAL A 145 -1.17 -18.54 -7.52
N MET A 146 -0.84 -18.03 -8.71
CA MET A 146 -1.48 -16.85 -9.29
C MET A 146 -2.98 -17.05 -9.48
N ARG A 147 -3.41 -18.18 -10.08
CA ARG A 147 -4.83 -18.50 -10.26
C ARG A 147 -5.58 -18.54 -8.92
N GLN A 148 -4.97 -19.14 -7.89
CA GLN A 148 -5.57 -19.16 -6.57
C GLN A 148 -5.66 -17.76 -5.97
N PHE A 149 -4.64 -16.93 -6.13
CA PHE A 149 -4.64 -15.56 -5.66
C PHE A 149 -5.73 -14.70 -6.34
N VAL A 150 -5.93 -14.86 -7.65
CA VAL A 150 -7.04 -14.21 -8.39
C VAL A 150 -8.38 -14.63 -7.83
N ARG A 151 -8.60 -15.94 -7.64
CA ARG A 151 -9.85 -16.47 -7.08
C ARG A 151 -10.12 -15.90 -5.69
N ASP A 152 -9.13 -15.97 -4.80
CA ASP A 152 -9.24 -15.46 -3.43
C ASP A 152 -9.55 -13.96 -3.42
N ALA A 153 -8.94 -13.18 -4.32
CA ALA A 153 -9.18 -11.75 -4.45
C ALA A 153 -10.64 -11.43 -4.82
N ILE A 154 -11.18 -12.17 -5.79
CA ILE A 154 -12.55 -12.01 -6.29
C ILE A 154 -13.57 -12.46 -5.23
N ASP A 155 -13.37 -13.64 -4.63
CA ASP A 155 -14.28 -14.21 -3.63
C ASP A 155 -14.41 -13.30 -2.40
N ARG A 156 -13.31 -12.67 -1.99
CA ARG A 156 -13.28 -11.69 -0.89
C ARG A 156 -13.86 -10.33 -1.27
N LYS A 157 -14.08 -10.06 -2.57
CA LYS A 157 -14.45 -8.74 -3.11
C LYS A 157 -13.51 -7.63 -2.63
N SER A 158 -12.23 -7.95 -2.45
CA SER A 158 -11.23 -7.03 -1.91
C SER A 158 -10.53 -6.29 -3.04
N GLU A 159 -10.76 -4.98 -3.15
CA GLU A 159 -10.09 -4.14 -4.14
C GLU A 159 -8.56 -4.24 -4.03
N GLY A 160 -8.02 -4.24 -2.80
CA GLY A 160 -6.58 -4.34 -2.57
C GLY A 160 -5.98 -5.66 -3.07
N TRP A 161 -6.65 -6.79 -2.83
CA TRP A 161 -6.19 -8.09 -3.36
C TRP A 161 -6.28 -8.13 -4.89
N MET A 162 -7.38 -7.64 -5.46
CA MET A 162 -7.54 -7.62 -6.91
C MET A 162 -6.55 -6.69 -7.58
N TYR A 163 -6.26 -5.53 -6.98
CA TYR A 163 -5.21 -4.61 -7.40
C TYR A 163 -3.86 -5.31 -7.46
N TRP A 164 -3.42 -5.93 -6.36
CA TRP A 164 -2.12 -6.60 -6.33
C TRP A 164 -2.08 -7.80 -7.28
N ALA A 165 -3.17 -8.54 -7.45
CA ALA A 165 -3.24 -9.62 -8.43
C ALA A 165 -3.07 -9.07 -9.86
N LEU A 166 -3.77 -7.98 -10.20
CA LEU A 166 -3.66 -7.36 -11.52
C LEU A 166 -2.28 -6.75 -11.75
N TYR A 167 -1.67 -6.20 -10.69
CA TYR A 167 -0.30 -5.66 -10.71
C TYR A 167 0.72 -6.73 -11.13
N GLN A 168 0.64 -7.94 -10.56
CA GLN A 168 1.51 -9.06 -10.94
C GLN A 168 1.34 -9.46 -12.43
N LEU A 169 0.18 -9.19 -13.02
CA LEU A 169 -0.13 -9.57 -14.40
C LEU A 169 0.19 -8.49 -15.44
N PHE A 170 0.13 -7.20 -15.08
CA PHE A 170 0.19 -6.08 -16.03
C PHE A 170 1.06 -4.90 -15.62
N ALA A 171 1.63 -4.85 -14.41
CA ALA A 171 2.47 -3.72 -14.02
C ALA A 171 3.69 -3.55 -14.96
N PRO A 172 4.01 -2.30 -15.34
CA PRO A 172 5.18 -2.04 -16.15
C PRO A 172 6.46 -2.48 -15.42
N GLY A 173 7.42 -3.03 -16.15
CA GLY A 173 8.73 -3.42 -15.63
C GLY A 173 8.90 -4.92 -15.34
N PHE A 174 7.83 -5.71 -15.40
CA PHE A 174 7.95 -7.17 -15.37
C PHE A 174 8.15 -7.77 -16.78
N ASP A 175 8.90 -8.86 -16.83
CA ASP A 175 9.08 -9.66 -18.05
C ASP A 175 8.00 -10.74 -18.13
N TYR A 176 7.09 -10.58 -19.10
CA TYR A 176 5.97 -11.49 -19.31
C TYR A 176 6.21 -12.54 -20.40
N SER A 177 7.42 -12.63 -20.97
CA SER A 177 7.72 -13.53 -22.09
C SER A 177 7.47 -15.01 -21.78
N GLY A 178 7.62 -15.42 -20.52
CA GLY A 178 7.34 -16.78 -20.04
C GLY A 178 5.88 -17.04 -19.65
N PHE A 179 5.01 -16.02 -19.65
CA PHE A 179 3.63 -16.15 -19.21
C PHE A 179 2.73 -16.59 -20.38
N PRO A 180 1.87 -17.61 -20.23
CA PRO A 180 0.84 -17.93 -21.22
C PRO A 180 -0.09 -16.74 -21.47
N SER A 181 0.07 -16.07 -22.61
CA SER A 181 -0.60 -14.81 -22.92
C SER A 181 -2.12 -14.89 -22.75
N ALA A 182 -2.77 -15.92 -23.32
CA ALA A 182 -4.22 -16.10 -23.22
C ALA A 182 -4.71 -16.19 -21.76
N GLU A 183 -3.96 -16.86 -20.90
CA GLU A 183 -4.32 -17.02 -19.49
C GLU A 183 -4.10 -15.74 -18.68
N ARG A 184 -2.98 -15.04 -18.95
CA ARG A 184 -2.70 -13.72 -18.36
C ARG A 184 -3.83 -12.73 -18.65
N PHE A 185 -4.25 -12.65 -19.92
CA PHE A 185 -5.31 -11.75 -20.36
C PHE A 185 -6.69 -12.17 -19.84
N ALA A 186 -6.97 -13.47 -19.72
CA ALA A 186 -8.23 -13.95 -19.13
C ALA A 186 -8.35 -13.56 -17.64
N MET A 187 -7.30 -13.80 -16.84
CA MET A 187 -7.28 -13.36 -15.44
C MET A 187 -7.37 -11.84 -15.31
N GLY A 188 -6.67 -11.10 -16.19
CA GLY A 188 -6.74 -9.64 -16.24
C GLY A 188 -8.14 -9.12 -16.54
N GLU A 189 -8.86 -9.77 -17.45
CA GLU A 189 -10.23 -9.43 -17.80
C GLU A 189 -11.17 -9.60 -16.61
N GLU A 190 -11.07 -10.75 -15.93
CA GLU A 190 -11.91 -11.08 -14.78
C GLU A 190 -11.71 -10.08 -13.64
N LEU A 191 -10.46 -9.85 -13.23
CA LEU A 191 -10.10 -8.87 -12.21
C LEU A 191 -10.58 -7.46 -12.57
N SER A 192 -10.35 -7.02 -13.82
CA SER A 192 -10.73 -5.69 -14.28
C SER A 192 -12.24 -5.47 -14.21
N LYS A 193 -13.05 -6.46 -14.61
CA LYS A 193 -14.51 -6.40 -14.50
C LYS A 193 -14.96 -6.25 -13.05
N HIS A 194 -14.38 -7.03 -12.14
CA HIS A 194 -14.72 -6.98 -10.73
C HIS A 194 -14.31 -5.65 -10.07
N ILE A 195 -13.10 -5.14 -10.35
CA ILE A 195 -12.63 -3.84 -9.83
C ILE A 195 -13.54 -2.71 -10.30
N VAL A 196 -13.88 -2.64 -11.59
CA VAL A 196 -14.73 -1.58 -12.15
C VAL A 196 -16.15 -1.64 -11.57
N ALA A 197 -16.67 -2.84 -11.30
CA ALA A 197 -18.01 -3.05 -10.73
C ALA A 197 -18.12 -2.72 -9.23
N LEU A 198 -17.01 -2.51 -8.51
CA LEU A 198 -17.06 -2.12 -7.09
C LEU A 198 -17.72 -0.73 -6.93
N PRO A 199 -18.49 -0.49 -5.86
CA PRO A 199 -19.11 0.80 -5.58
C PRO A 199 -18.09 1.95 -5.59
N GLN A 200 -18.52 3.14 -6.05
CA GLN A 200 -17.76 4.37 -5.87
C GLN A 200 -17.82 4.77 -4.38
N GLY A 201 -16.68 5.03 -3.74
CA GLY A 201 -16.64 5.48 -2.33
C GLY A 201 -15.61 4.79 -1.42
N GLY A 202 -14.71 3.96 -1.96
CA GLY A 202 -13.64 3.32 -1.17
C GLY A 202 -12.31 4.07 -1.15
N GLY A 203 -12.22 5.27 -1.73
CA GLY A 203 -10.96 6.03 -1.80
C GLY A 203 -9.79 5.33 -2.52
N SER A 204 -9.92 4.11 -3.03
CA SER A 204 -8.79 3.29 -3.52
C SER A 204 -8.76 3.13 -5.05
N LYS A 205 -9.79 3.60 -5.75
CA LYS A 205 -9.87 3.47 -7.22
C LYS A 205 -8.79 4.21 -7.97
N PHE A 206 -8.23 5.28 -7.37
CA PHE A 206 -7.10 5.97 -7.96
C PHE A 206 -5.83 5.08 -8.01
N LEU A 207 -5.73 4.04 -7.15
CA LEU A 207 -4.65 3.05 -7.18
C LEU A 207 -4.94 1.92 -8.17
N SER A 208 -6.20 1.46 -8.26
CA SER A 208 -6.55 0.28 -9.07
C SER A 208 -6.76 0.60 -10.55
N TYR A 209 -7.36 1.75 -10.88
CA TYR A 209 -7.69 2.12 -12.27
C TYR A 209 -6.49 2.25 -13.20
N PRO A 210 -5.31 2.74 -12.77
CA PRO A 210 -4.13 2.79 -13.64
C PRO A 210 -3.69 1.41 -14.12
N VAL A 211 -3.72 0.40 -13.25
CA VAL A 211 -3.35 -0.97 -13.62
C VAL A 211 -4.44 -1.61 -14.50
N VAL A 212 -5.72 -1.30 -14.25
CA VAL A 212 -6.83 -1.70 -15.12
C VAL A 212 -6.71 -1.05 -16.51
N ALA A 213 -6.30 0.22 -16.58
CA ALA A 213 -6.03 0.91 -17.82
C ALA A 213 -4.88 0.24 -18.60
N GLN A 214 -3.82 -0.17 -17.91
CA GLN A 214 -2.71 -0.91 -18.52
C GLN A 214 -3.18 -2.24 -19.12
N TYR A 215 -4.05 -2.99 -18.43
CA TYR A 215 -4.71 -4.17 -19.01
C TYR A 215 -5.51 -3.84 -20.28
N TYR A 216 -6.35 -2.81 -20.25
CA TYR A 216 -7.17 -2.43 -21.42
C TYR A 216 -6.31 -1.95 -22.59
N HIS A 217 -5.23 -1.22 -22.32
CA HIS A 217 -4.28 -0.82 -23.34
C HIS A 217 -3.60 -2.04 -23.99
N GLU A 218 -3.05 -2.95 -23.19
CA GLU A 218 -2.37 -4.14 -23.71
C GLU A 218 -3.30 -5.12 -24.43
N SER A 219 -4.58 -5.14 -24.05
CA SER A 219 -5.62 -5.94 -24.74
C SER A 219 -6.19 -5.27 -25.99
N GLY A 220 -5.75 -4.04 -26.31
CA GLY A 220 -6.14 -3.30 -27.52
C GLY A 220 -7.37 -2.39 -27.35
N ASN A 221 -7.96 -2.30 -26.15
CA ASN A 221 -9.03 -1.37 -25.85
C ASN A 221 -8.49 -0.04 -25.32
N LYS A 222 -7.86 0.70 -26.23
CA LYS A 222 -7.19 1.96 -25.96
C LYS A 222 -8.11 3.06 -25.41
N ASP A 223 -9.33 3.16 -25.95
CA ASP A 223 -10.30 4.17 -25.51
C ASP A 223 -10.69 3.96 -24.04
N ARG A 224 -10.92 2.71 -23.63
CA ARG A 224 -11.23 2.38 -22.24
C ARG A 224 -10.05 2.66 -21.31
N ALA A 225 -8.83 2.40 -21.75
CA ALA A 225 -7.63 2.72 -20.99
C ALA A 225 -7.50 4.23 -20.73
N ILE A 226 -7.69 5.05 -21.78
CA ILE A 226 -7.67 6.52 -21.68
C ILE A 226 -8.76 7.02 -20.73
N GLU A 227 -10.00 6.52 -20.87
CA GLU A 227 -11.13 6.90 -20.03
C GLU A 227 -10.84 6.65 -18.54
N LEU A 228 -10.25 5.50 -18.19
CA LEU A 228 -9.92 5.16 -16.81
C LEU A 228 -8.82 6.06 -16.25
N LEU A 229 -7.77 6.37 -17.02
CA LEU A 229 -6.73 7.30 -16.60
C LEU A 229 -7.29 8.71 -16.37
N GLU A 230 -8.18 9.18 -17.23
CA GLU A 230 -8.85 10.48 -17.06
C GLU A 230 -9.75 10.50 -15.81
N GLN A 231 -10.45 9.39 -15.54
CA GLN A 231 -11.22 9.24 -14.28
C GLN A 231 -10.31 9.28 -13.06
N THR A 232 -9.14 8.63 -13.10
CA THR A 232 -8.16 8.69 -12.02
C THR A 232 -7.66 10.11 -11.78
N LEU A 233 -7.30 10.84 -12.85
CA LEU A 233 -6.86 12.24 -12.74
C LEU A 233 -7.95 13.12 -12.10
N LYS A 234 -9.20 12.97 -12.52
CA LYS A 234 -10.33 13.70 -11.91
C LYS A 234 -10.53 13.34 -10.44
N ALA A 235 -10.31 12.09 -10.05
CA ALA A 235 -10.41 11.67 -8.66
C ALA A 235 -9.32 12.32 -7.77
N LEU A 236 -8.12 12.56 -8.31
CA LEU A 236 -7.05 13.28 -7.59
C LEU A 236 -7.38 14.77 -7.32
N GLU A 237 -8.28 15.36 -8.09
CA GLU A 237 -8.84 16.73 -7.88
C GLU A 237 -10.02 16.75 -6.89
N GLY A 238 -10.53 15.57 -6.51
CA GLY A 238 -11.69 15.45 -5.66
C GLY A 238 -11.49 16.01 -4.25
N PRO A 239 -12.58 16.23 -3.49
CA PRO A 239 -12.54 16.73 -2.12
C PRO A 239 -11.95 15.71 -1.13
N GLU A 240 -11.76 14.45 -1.53
CA GLU A 240 -11.15 13.43 -0.69
C GLU A 240 -9.65 13.71 -0.51
N PRO A 241 -9.14 13.65 0.73
CA PRO A 241 -7.75 13.95 1.01
C PRO A 241 -6.84 12.80 0.52
N VAL A 242 -6.33 12.93 -0.70
CA VAL A 242 -5.14 12.18 -1.14
C VAL A 242 -3.92 13.00 -0.72
N SER A 243 -2.93 12.38 -0.08
CA SER A 243 -1.73 13.10 0.38
C SER A 243 -0.98 13.73 -0.80
N ASP A 244 -0.45 14.94 -0.59
CA ASP A 244 0.28 15.66 -1.65
C ASP A 244 1.51 14.88 -2.14
N ASP A 245 2.16 14.12 -1.25
CA ASP A 245 3.27 13.22 -1.58
C ASP A 245 2.84 12.12 -2.56
N LEU A 246 1.72 11.45 -2.29
CA LEU A 246 1.18 10.42 -3.17
C LEU A 246 0.75 10.99 -4.53
N LYS A 247 0.19 12.21 -4.54
CA LYS A 247 -0.13 12.94 -5.78
C LYS A 247 1.13 13.25 -6.60
N GLN A 248 2.21 13.68 -5.95
CA GLN A 248 3.47 14.00 -6.62
C GLN A 248 4.11 12.77 -7.27
N HIS A 249 3.94 11.58 -6.69
CA HIS A 249 4.47 10.35 -7.25
C HIS A 249 3.60 9.77 -8.37
N LEU A 250 2.27 9.74 -8.18
CA LEU A 250 1.34 9.14 -9.15
C LEU A 250 1.14 10.01 -10.40
N LEU A 251 1.07 11.33 -10.24
CA LEU A 251 0.69 12.22 -11.33
C LEU A 251 1.62 12.13 -12.55
N PRO A 252 2.97 12.13 -12.41
CA PRO A 252 3.86 11.98 -13.56
C PRO A 252 3.65 10.66 -14.32
N GLU A 253 3.45 9.54 -13.62
CA GLU A 253 3.23 8.22 -14.23
C GLU A 253 1.91 8.18 -15.01
N LEU A 254 0.84 8.72 -14.42
CA LEU A 254 -0.48 8.81 -15.06
C LEU A 254 -0.43 9.66 -16.33
N LEU A 255 0.23 10.82 -16.28
CA LEU A 255 0.37 11.68 -17.46
C LEU A 255 1.24 11.05 -18.54
N GLN A 256 2.30 10.34 -18.16
CA GLN A 256 3.14 9.62 -19.12
C GLN A 256 2.34 8.51 -19.81
N ALA A 257 1.59 7.70 -19.06
CA ALA A 257 0.71 6.68 -19.63
C ALA A 257 -0.35 7.30 -20.54
N LEU A 258 -0.98 8.39 -20.12
CA LEU A 258 -2.01 9.08 -20.90
C LEU A 258 -1.46 9.69 -22.19
N ALA A 259 -0.27 10.31 -22.15
CA ALA A 259 0.41 10.83 -23.34
C ALA A 259 0.79 9.69 -24.30
N ASN A 260 1.34 8.60 -23.77
CA ASN A 260 1.69 7.42 -24.55
C ASN A 260 0.46 6.82 -25.24
N TYR A 261 -0.65 6.69 -24.50
CA TYR A 261 -1.89 6.17 -25.05
C TYR A 261 -2.44 7.17 -26.08
N LYS A 262 -2.67 8.44 -25.77
CA LYS A 262 -3.21 9.38 -26.76
C LYS A 262 -2.30 9.60 -27.98
N GLY A 263 -1.00 9.38 -27.85
CA GLY A 263 -0.01 9.65 -28.89
C GLY A 263 0.25 11.15 -29.09
N GLU A 264 -0.10 11.96 -28.10
CA GLU A 264 0.07 13.42 -28.10
C GLU A 264 0.56 13.93 -26.75
N LYS A 265 1.03 15.18 -26.72
CA LYS A 265 1.45 15.82 -25.48
C LYS A 265 0.23 16.08 -24.59
N VAL A 266 0.30 15.62 -23.34
CA VAL A 266 -0.75 15.83 -22.33
C VAL A 266 -0.23 16.74 -21.23
N CYS A 267 -1.08 17.65 -20.75
CA CYS A 267 -0.76 18.60 -19.69
C CYS A 267 -1.80 18.53 -18.57
N TYR A 268 -1.34 18.73 -17.35
CA TYR A 268 -2.16 18.85 -16.17
C TYR A 268 -1.53 19.88 -15.22
N GLY A 269 -2.25 20.98 -14.99
CA GLY A 269 -1.67 22.15 -14.32
C GLY A 269 -0.43 22.67 -15.06
N ALA A 270 0.69 22.79 -14.34
CA ALA A 270 1.98 23.19 -14.90
C ALA A 270 2.81 22.01 -15.47
N LEU A 271 2.41 20.77 -15.23
CA LEU A 271 3.14 19.58 -15.66
C LEU A 271 2.66 19.17 -17.05
N CYS A 272 3.58 18.97 -17.99
CA CYS A 272 3.27 18.47 -19.33
C CYS A 272 4.25 17.37 -19.71
N VAL A 273 3.73 16.31 -20.32
CA VAL A 273 4.50 15.13 -20.72
C VAL A 273 4.20 14.80 -22.18
N ALA A 274 5.24 14.47 -22.95
CA ALA A 274 5.12 14.03 -24.33
C ALA A 274 5.15 12.49 -24.40
N PRO A 275 4.58 11.88 -25.45
CA PRO A 275 4.69 10.43 -25.65
C PRO A 275 6.15 10.02 -25.78
N GLN A 276 6.51 8.87 -25.21
CA GLN A 276 7.84 8.28 -25.38
C GLN A 276 8.02 7.77 -26.82
N GLU A 277 9.18 8.04 -27.43
CA GLU A 277 9.46 7.70 -28.83
C GLU A 277 9.43 6.18 -29.09
N ASP A 278 9.90 5.39 -28.12
CA ASP A 278 9.94 3.92 -28.18
C ASP A 278 8.66 3.25 -27.66
N PHE A 279 7.62 4.03 -27.32
CA PHE A 279 6.38 3.44 -26.84
C PHE A 279 5.66 2.70 -27.98
N PRO A 280 5.27 1.42 -27.81
CA PRO A 280 4.63 0.67 -28.87
C PRO A 280 3.37 1.35 -29.35
N LYS A 281 3.37 1.79 -30.63
CA LYS A 281 2.16 2.26 -31.32
C LYS A 281 1.33 1.04 -31.70
N ARG A 282 0.62 0.44 -30.73
CA ARG A 282 -0.39 -0.59 -31.00
C ARG A 282 -1.77 0.04 -31.13
#